data_AF-A0A391NBE7-F1
#
_entry.id   AF-A0A391NBE7-F1
#
_cell.length_a   1.000
_cell.length_b   1.000
_cell.length_c   1.000
_cell.angle_alpha   90.00
_cell.angle_beta   90.00
_cell.angle_gamma   90.00
#
_symmetry.space_group_name_H-M   'P 1'
#
loop_
_entity.id
_entity.type
_entity.pdbx_description
1 polymer ?
#
loop_
_entity_poly.entity_id
_entity_poly.type
_entity_poly.pdbx_seq_one_letter_code
_entity_poly.pdbx_strand_id
1 'polypeptide(L)' 'MSISSRAHISMLERGLKGVTIEKMIEIAEVMEVHPLTVLLDSFSNYEGVTAERLLNQIAEEIRLIGGREFEAQ' A
#
# COMPACT_ATOMS: atom_id res chain seq x y z
N MET A 1 -23.32 6.84 -19.71
CA MET A 1 -22.74 5.74 -20.50
C MET A 1 -22.01 4.82 -19.54
N SER A 2 -22.43 3.56 -19.43
CA SER A 2 -21.86 2.57 -18.52
C SER A 2 -20.40 2.33 -18.89
N ILE A 3 -19.46 2.79 -18.06
CA ILE A 3 -18.08 2.33 -18.11
C ILE A 3 -18.15 0.85 -17.75
N SER A 4 -18.00 -0.02 -18.74
CA SER A 4 -18.09 -1.46 -18.54
C SER A 4 -17.00 -1.90 -17.58
N SER A 5 -17.28 -2.91 -16.76
CA SER A 5 -16.34 -3.47 -15.78
C SER A 5 -14.98 -3.84 -16.40
N ARG A 6 -14.94 -4.12 -17.71
CA ARG A 6 -13.72 -4.40 -18.48
C ARG A 6 -12.80 -3.19 -18.66
N ALA A 7 -13.32 -1.98 -18.78
CA ALA A 7 -12.50 -0.77 -18.86
C ALA A 7 -11.85 -0.43 -17.51
N HIS A 8 -12.55 -0.69 -16.41
CA HIS A 8 -12.01 -0.50 -15.05
C HIS A 8 -10.89 -1.51 -14.75
N ILE A 9 -11.09 -2.78 -15.11
CA ILE A 9 -10.11 -3.85 -14.96
C ILE A 9 -8.86 -3.58 -15.81
N SER A 10 -9.02 -3.14 -17.07
CA SER A 10 -7.89 -2.77 -17.93
C SER A 10 -7.05 -1.59 -17.38
N MET A 11 -7.65 -0.64 -16.65
CA MET A 11 -6.91 0.44 -15.99
C MET A 11 -6.15 -0.03 -14.74
N LEU A 12 -6.69 -1.02 -14.02
CA LEU A 12 -6.03 -1.66 -12.88
C LEU A 12 -4.83 -2.51 -13.33
N GLU A 13 -5.00 -3.34 -14.38
CA GLU A 13 -3.93 -4.20 -14.93
C GLU A 13 -2.74 -3.42 -15.52
N ARG A 14 -2.98 -2.16 -15.93
CA ARG A 14 -1.97 -1.28 -16.52
C ARG A 14 -1.33 -0.32 -15.51
N GLY A 15 -1.66 -0.43 -14.22
CA GLY A 15 -1.18 0.49 -13.18
C GLY A 15 -1.64 1.94 -13.35
N LEU A 16 -2.64 2.19 -14.22
CA LEU A 16 -3.16 3.53 -14.55
C LEU A 16 -4.17 4.04 -13.52
N LYS A 17 -4.73 3.14 -12.70
CA LYS A 17 -5.31 3.49 -11.41
C LYS A 17 -4.44 2.86 -10.33
N GLY A 18 -3.72 3.69 -9.57
CA GLY A 18 -3.25 3.26 -8.27
C GLY A 18 -4.44 2.70 -7.49
N VAL A 19 -4.25 1.55 -6.84
CA VAL A 19 -5.23 1.05 -5.88
C VAL A 19 -5.50 2.18 -4.89
N THR A 20 -6.75 2.60 -4.77
CA THR A 20 -7.14 3.53 -3.71
C THR A 20 -7.01 2.81 -2.37
N ILE A 21 -6.79 3.56 -1.29
CA ILE A 21 -6.79 2.99 0.06
C ILE A 21 -8.08 2.18 0.30
N GLU A 22 -9.22 2.68 -0.20
CA GLU A 22 -10.52 2.01 -0.14
C GLU A 22 -10.49 0.62 -0.80
N LYS A 23 -9.91 0.50 -2.01
CA LYS A 23 -9.83 -0.79 -2.69
C LYS A 23 -8.88 -1.77 -1.99
N MET A 24 -7.82 -1.25 -1.37
CA MET A 24 -6.91 -2.04 -0.55
C MET A 24 -7.59 -2.58 0.70
N ILE A 25 -8.45 -1.77 1.35
CA ILE A 25 -9.26 -2.18 2.49
C ILE A 25 -10.18 -3.34 2.09
N GLU A 26 -10.92 -3.22 0.99
CA GLU A 26 -11.79 -4.29 0.51
C GLU A 26 -11.03 -5.61 0.24
N ILE A 27 -9.84 -5.53 -0.35
CA ILE A 27 -9.01 -6.72 -0.61
C ILE A 27 -8.55 -7.36 0.72
N ALA A 28 -8.11 -6.53 1.66
CA ALA A 28 -7.62 -6.99 2.95
C ALA A 28 -8.73 -7.60 3.81
N GLU A 29 -9.95 -7.05 3.74
CA GLU A 29 -11.15 -7.62 4.37
C GLU A 29 -11.44 -9.03 3.85
N VAL A 30 -11.40 -9.25 2.54
CA VAL A 30 -11.59 -10.58 1.93
C VAL A 30 -10.49 -11.56 2.34
N MET A 31 -9.27 -11.06 2.54
CA MET A 31 -8.13 -11.85 2.99
C MET A 31 -8.05 -12.01 4.52
N GLU A 32 -8.95 -11.39 5.28
CA GLU A 32 -8.97 -11.34 6.75
C GLU A 32 -7.63 -10.85 7.37
N VAL A 33 -6.98 -9.87 6.72
CA VAL A 33 -5.72 -9.28 7.18
C VAL A 33 -5.81 -7.75 7.22
N HIS A 34 -4.82 -7.11 7.83
CA HIS A 34 -4.72 -5.65 7.82
C HIS A 34 -4.33 -5.15 6.40
N PRO A 35 -4.86 -4.03 5.89
CA PRO A 35 -4.51 -3.49 4.57
C PRO A 35 -3.02 -3.24 4.37
N LEU A 36 -2.32 -2.79 5.43
CA LEU A 36 -0.86 -2.64 5.40
C LEU A 36 -0.12 -3.98 5.29
N THR A 37 -0.71 -5.10 5.70
CA THR A 37 -0.12 -6.43 5.49
C THR A 37 -0.07 -6.76 4.00
N VAL A 38 -1.16 -6.50 3.26
CA VAL A 38 -1.21 -6.69 1.80
C VAL A 38 -0.18 -5.79 1.11
N LEU A 39 -0.08 -4.54 1.55
CA LEU A 39 0.87 -3.57 0.99
C LEU A 39 2.32 -3.97 1.24
N LEU A 40 2.64 -4.34 2.48
CA LEU A 40 3.96 -4.77 2.89
C LEU A 40 4.40 -6.02 2.11
N ASP A 41 3.53 -7.02 2.01
CA ASP A 41 3.81 -8.24 1.24
C ASP A 41 4.03 -7.94 -0.24
N SER A 42 3.20 -7.06 -0.83
CA SER A 42 3.33 -6.63 -2.22
C SER A 42 4.69 -5.96 -2.48
N PHE A 43 5.13 -5.05 -1.62
CA PHE A 43 6.42 -4.37 -1.76
C PHE A 43 7.61 -5.28 -1.41
N SER A 44 7.46 -6.16 -0.42
CA SER A 44 8.46 -7.17 -0.05
C SER A 44 8.76 -8.08 -1.25
N ASN A 45 7.71 -8.55 -1.93
CA ASN A 45 7.84 -9.37 -3.13
C ASN A 45 8.39 -8.58 -4.32
N TYR A 46 7.95 -7.33 -4.52
CA TYR A 46 8.43 -6.47 -5.61
C TYR A 46 9.93 -6.12 -5.49
N GLU A 47 10.40 -5.83 -4.27
CA GLU A 47 11.79 -5.45 -4.01
C GLU A 47 12.72 -6.65 -3.75
N GLY A 48 12.17 -7.84 -3.55
CA GLY A 48 12.94 -9.05 -3.24
C GLY A 48 13.60 -8.99 -1.86
N VAL A 49 12.92 -8.39 -0.87
CA VAL A 49 13.41 -8.19 0.50
C VAL A 49 12.43 -8.78 1.49
N THR A 50 12.87 -9.09 2.72
CA THR A 50 11.95 -9.62 3.73
C THR A 50 10.99 -8.54 4.25
N ALA A 51 9.78 -8.95 4.61
CA ALA A 51 8.78 -8.08 5.22
C ALA A 51 9.30 -7.43 6.51
N GLU A 52 10.09 -8.14 7.34
CA GLU A 52 10.65 -7.56 8.56
C GLU A 52 11.65 -6.43 8.26
N ARG A 53 12.45 -6.57 7.19
CA ARG A 53 13.39 -5.52 6.79
C ARG A 53 12.64 -4.24 6.42
N LEU A 54 11.57 -4.36 5.62
CA LEU A 54 10.75 -3.22 5.23
C LEU A 54 10.01 -2.60 6.42
N LEU A 55 9.45 -3.41 7.32
CA LEU A 55 8.81 -2.91 8.53
C LEU A 55 9.77 -2.08 9.40
N ASN A 56 10.99 -2.57 9.60
CA ASN A 56 11.99 -1.83 10.37
C ASN A 56 12.37 -0.51 9.71
N GLN A 57 12.51 -0.50 8.38
CA GLN A 57 12.79 0.71 7.62
C GLN A 57 11.65 1.74 7.74
N ILE A 58 10.40 1.32 7.51
CA ILE A 58 9.21 2.18 7.60
C ILE A 58 9.05 2.74 9.02
N ALA A 59 9.28 1.92 10.05
CA ALA A 59 9.21 2.38 11.43
C ALA A 59 10.23 3.49 11.74
N GLU A 60 11.45 3.36 11.22
CA GLU A 60 12.49 4.39 11.37
C GLU A 60 12.15 5.66 10.58
N GLU A 61 11.65 5.53 9.35
CA GLU A 61 11.18 6.66 8.54
C GLU A 61 10.06 7.44 9.25
N ILE A 62 9.07 6.74 9.82
CA ILE A 62 7.98 7.36 10.60
C ILE A 62 8.52 8.07 11.84
N ARG A 63 9.48 7.48 12.56
CA ARG A 63 10.13 8.11 13.71
C ARG A 63 10.83 9.41 13.31
N LEU A 64 11.52 9.41 12.17
CA LEU A 64 12.20 10.59 11.63
C LEU A 64 11.19 11.65 11.18
N ILE A 65 10.12 11.27 10.49
CA ILE A 65 9.07 12.20 10.06
C ILE A 65 8.38 12.83 11.27
N GLY A 66 7.98 12.02 12.26
CA GLY A 66 7.37 12.49 13.50
C GLY A 66 8.32 13.39 14.30
N GLY A 67 9.62 13.11 14.30
CA GLY A 67 10.63 13.97 14.94
C GLY A 67 10.76 15.35 14.28
N ARG A 68 10.59 15.45 12.96
CA ARG A 68 10.68 16.74 12.23
C ARG A 68 9.50 17.67 12.50
N GLU A 69 8.34 17.16 12.90
CA GLU A 69 7.20 18.01 13.27
C GLU A 69 7.40 18.68 14.65
N PHE A 70 8.25 18.12 15.52
CA PHE A 70 8.55 18.69 16.84
C PHE A 70 9.71 19.69 16.85
N GLU A 71 10.58 19.72 15.83
CA GLU A 71 11.70 20.67 15.74
C GLU A 71 11.33 21.98 15.00
N ALA A 72 10.13 22.07 14.42
CA ALA A 72 9.66 23.26 13.70
C ALA A 72 8.89 24.27 14.60
N GLN A 73 9.01 24.20 15.93
CA GLN A 73 8.46 25.16 16.90
C GLN A 73 9.53 25.98 17.61
#